data_AF-A0A7U9X1D6-F1
#
_entry.id   AF-A0A7U9X1D6-F1
#
_cell.length_a   1.000
_cell.length_b   1.000
_cell.length_c   1.000
_cell.angle_alpha   90.00
_cell.angle_beta   90.00
_cell.angle_gamma   90.00
#
_symmetry.space_group_name_H-M   'P 1'
#
loop_
_entity.id
_entity.type
_entity.pdbx_description
1 polymer ?
#
loop_
_entity_poly.entity_id
_entity_poly.type
_entity_poly.pdbx_seq_one_letter_code
_entity_poly.pdbx_strand_id
1 'polypeptide(L)' 'MTNLTKYEMETVVNCNVGEQTANVYKRDKSVIQKLNQLMSDYPDTYKLRKQTDIDKSFLMRGMA' A
#
# COMPACT_ATOMS: atom_id res chain seq x y z
N MET A 1 15.56 27.13 -8.18
CA MET A 1 16.00 25.74 -7.91
C MET A 1 14.81 24.84 -8.14
N THR A 2 14.74 24.18 -9.29
CA THR A 2 13.70 23.21 -9.60
C THR A 2 13.86 22.02 -8.67
N ASN A 3 13.06 21.97 -7.59
CA ASN A 3 12.92 20.78 -6.76
C ASN A 3 12.42 19.64 -7.64
N LEU A 4 13.34 18.80 -8.12
CA LEU A 4 13.02 17.52 -8.75
C LEU A 4 12.44 16.60 -7.66
N THR A 5 11.17 16.80 -7.34
CA THR A 5 10.40 15.97 -6.39
C THR A 5 9.35 15.12 -7.11
N LYS A 6 9.57 14.82 -8.39
CA LYS A 6 8.79 13.79 -9.09
C LYS A 6 9.37 12.43 -8.73
N TYR A 7 9.23 12.01 -7.47
CA TYR A 7 9.27 10.58 -7.16
C TYR A 7 8.15 9.95 -7.99
N GLU A 8 8.46 8.90 -8.75
CA GLU A 8 7.44 8.17 -9.49
C GLU A 8 6.38 7.70 -8.49
N MET A 9 5.14 8.17 -8.70
CA MET A 9 3.99 7.81 -7.88
C MET A 9 3.50 6.43 -8.30
N GLU A 10 4.38 5.44 -8.16
CA GLU A 10 4.10 4.09 -8.59
C GLU A 10 3.09 3.43 -7.66
N THR A 11 2.19 2.70 -8.29
CA THR A 11 1.26 1.78 -7.65
C THR A 11 1.49 0.42 -8.24
N VAL A 12 1.92 -0.54 -7.41
CA VAL A 12 1.98 -1.95 -7.82
C VAL A 12 1.00 -2.74 -6.97
N VAL A 13 0.11 -3.48 -7.61
CA VAL A 13 -0.81 -4.40 -6.96
C VAL A 13 -0.51 -5.79 -7.49
N ASN A 14 0.02 -6.65 -6.62
CA ASN A 14 0.28 -8.04 -6.96
C ASN A 14 -0.79 -8.93 -6.32
N CYS A 15 -1.69 -9.47 -7.12
CA CYS A 15 -2.79 -10.31 -6.67
C CYS A 15 -2.43 -11.79 -6.74
N ASN A 16 -2.56 -12.49 -5.62
CA ASN A 16 -2.54 -13.94 -5.54
C ASN A 16 -3.98 -14.46 -5.40
N VAL A 17 -4.52 -15.00 -6.48
CA VAL A 17 -5.89 -15.55 -6.52
C VAL A 17 -6.01 -16.81 -5.65
N GLY A 18 -4.98 -17.67 -5.63
CA GLY A 18 -5.01 -18.91 -4.85
C GLY A 18 -5.04 -18.67 -3.34
N GLU A 19 -4.39 -17.60 -2.88
CA GLU A 19 -4.38 -17.21 -1.47
C GLU A 19 -5.42 -16.13 -1.13
N GLN A 20 -6.16 -15.62 -2.10
CA GLN A 20 -7.09 -14.49 -1.97
C GLN A 20 -6.44 -13.27 -1.28
N THR A 21 -5.18 -12.99 -1.64
CA THR A 21 -4.42 -11.86 -1.10
C THR A 21 -3.87 -10.95 -2.19
N ALA A 22 -3.69 -9.67 -1.87
CA ALA A 22 -2.94 -8.75 -2.71
C ALA A 22 -1.85 -8.04 -1.92
N ASN A 23 -0.67 -7.92 -2.51
CA ASN A 23 0.37 -7.04 -2.00
C ASN A 23 0.30 -5.70 -2.74
N VAL A 24 0.00 -4.64 -2.01
CA VAL A 24 -0.16 -3.28 -2.52
C VAL A 24 1.04 -2.44 -2.12
N TYR A 25 1.83 -2.02 -3.09
CA TYR A 25 2.94 -1.12 -2.93
C TYR A 25 2.56 0.30 -3.36
N LYS A 26 2.89 1.30 -2.53
CA LYS A 26 2.59 2.71 -2.79
C LYS A 26 3.70 3.64 -2.31
N ARG A 27 3.96 4.66 -3.13
CA ARG A 27 4.80 5.84 -2.81
C ARG A 27 4.01 7.13 -2.63
N ASP A 28 2.74 7.15 -3.05
CA ASP A 28 1.90 8.33 -2.90
C ASP A 28 1.46 8.51 -1.45
N LYS A 29 1.82 9.65 -0.84
CA LYS A 29 1.52 9.96 0.57
C LYS A 29 0.02 9.97 0.88
N SER A 30 -0.81 10.47 -0.04
CA SER A 30 -2.26 10.52 0.17
C SER A 30 -2.88 9.13 0.16
N VAL A 31 -2.40 8.25 -0.72
CA VAL A 31 -2.85 6.85 -0.79
C VAL A 31 -2.33 6.06 0.42
N ILE A 32 -1.09 6.28 0.85
CA ILE A 32 -0.54 5.69 2.07
C ILE A 32 -1.40 6.07 3.29
N GLN A 33 -1.82 7.34 3.41
CA GLN A 33 -2.71 7.77 4.50
C GLN A 33 -4.07 7.06 4.46
N LYS A 34 -4.68 6.93 3.28
CA LYS A 34 -5.92 6.16 3.12
C LYS A 34 -5.74 4.69 3.50
N LEU A 35 -4.64 4.05 3.11
CA LEU A 35 -4.34 2.67 3.48
C LEU A 35 -4.07 2.50 4.98
N ASN A 36 -3.42 3.48 5.62
CA ASN A 36 -3.27 3.47 7.09
C ASN A 36 -4.63 3.58 7.79
N GLN A 37 -5.56 4.40 7.27
CA GLN A 37 -6.92 4.49 7.80
C GLN A 37 -7.65 3.15 7.64
N LEU A 38 -7.58 2.53 6.45
CA LEU A 38 -8.18 1.21 6.20
C LEU A 38 -7.58 0.11 7.09
N MET A 39 -6.29 0.20 7.43
CA MET A 39 -5.65 -0.70 8.39
C MET A 39 -6.18 -0.51 9.82
N SER A 40 -6.52 0.72 10.20
CA SER A 40 -7.15 1.01 11.49
C SER A 40 -8.60 0.54 11.55
N ASP A 41 -9.35 0.74 10.47
CA ASP A 41 -10.77 0.40 10.38
C ASP A 41 -10.99 -1.10 10.16
N TYR A 42 -10.08 -1.75 9.43
CA TYR A 42 -10.17 -3.17 9.02
C TYR A 42 -8.82 -3.91 9.20
N PRO A 43 -8.35 -4.07 10.45
CA PRO A 43 -7.03 -4.66 10.74
C PRO A 43 -6.87 -6.13 10.33
N ASP A 44 -7.99 -6.85 10.18
CA ASP A 44 -8.00 -8.24 9.71
C ASP A 44 -7.80 -8.33 8.19
N THR A 45 -8.27 -7.32 7.45
CA THR A 45 -8.23 -7.24 5.98
C THR A 45 -6.93 -6.62 5.50
N TYR A 46 -6.48 -5.51 6.11
CA TYR A 46 -5.28 -4.78 5.71
C TYR A 46 -4.19 -4.92 6.77
N LYS A 47 -3.00 -5.36 6.36
CA LYS A 47 -1.84 -5.49 7.25
C LYS A 47 -0.62 -4.83 6.64
N LEU A 48 0.12 -4.04 7.43
CA LEU A 48 1.40 -3.50 7.01
C LEU A 48 2.41 -4.64 6.82
N ARG A 49 3.04 -4.71 5.65
CA ARG A 49 4.11 -5.69 5.35
C ARG A 49 5.49 -5.07 5.48
N LYS A 50 5.68 -3.87 4.92
CA LYS A 50 6.96 -3.17 4.91
C LYS A 50 6.70 -1.67 4.89
N GLN A 51 7.57 -0.92 5.55
CA GLN A 51 7.57 0.54 5.55
C GLN A 51 9.01 1.03 5.50
N THR A 52 9.23 2.06 4.69
CA THR A 52 10.45 2.87 4.66
C THR A 52 10.10 4.32 4.96
N ASP A 53 11.07 5.23 4.91
CA ASP A 53 10.85 6.67 5.08
C ASP A 53 9.98 7.27 3.97
N ILE A 54 9.88 6.61 2.82
CA ILE A 54 9.23 7.13 1.61
C ILE A 54 8.09 6.25 1.07
N ASP A 55 8.06 4.95 1.38
CA ASP A 55 7.07 4.03 0.83
C ASP A 55 6.55 3.00 1.83
N LYS A 56 5.39 2.42 1.50
CA LYS A 56 4.78 1.33 2.27
C LYS A 56 4.23 0.24 1.36
N SER A 57 4.34 -1.00 1.84
CA SER A 57 3.70 -2.17 1.26
C SER A 57 2.69 -2.74 2.24
N PHE A 58 1.50 -3.06 1.74
CA PHE A 58 0.37 -3.58 2.51
C PHE A 58 -0.04 -4.94 1.94
N LEU A 59 -0.36 -5.88 2.82
CA LEU A 59 -1.07 -7.10 2.47
C LEU A 59 -2.56 -6.88 2.68
N MET A 60 -3.32 -7.08 1.62
CA MET A 60 -4.78 -7.19 1.64
C MET A 60 -5.16 -8.67 1.63
N ARG A 61 -6.14 -9.06 2.44
CA ARG A 61 -6.69 -10.42 2.52
C ARG A 61 -8.19 -10.42 2.27
N GLY A 62 -8.74 -11.58 1.90
CA GLY A 62 -10.19 -11.72 1.73
C GLY A 62 -10.70 -11.04 0.48
N MET A 63 -9.91 -11.05 -0.60
CA MET A 63 -10.38 -10.66 -1.94
C MET A 63 -11.24 -11.79 -2.51
N ALA A 64 -12.48 -11.89 -2.04
CA ALA A 64 -13.51 -12.79 -2.53
C ALA A 64 -14.79 -12.01 -2.81
#